data_AF-A0A956GKX4-F1
#
_entry.id   AF-A0A956GKX4-F1
#
_cell.length_a   1.000
_cell.length_b   1.000
_cell.length_c   1.000
_cell.angle_alpha   90.00
_cell.angle_beta   90.00
_cell.angle_gamma   90.00
#
_symmetry.space_group_name_H-M   'P 1'
#
loop_
_entity.id
_entity.type
_entity.pdbx_description
1 polymer ?
#
loop_
_entity_poly.entity_id
_entity_poly.type
_entity_poly.pdbx_seq_one_letter_code
_entity_poly.pdbx_strand_id
1 'polypeptide(L)'
;MRLEMDKIRQRIPERVAAIKKLADADPAYATLLKLGAQVRKRWAARPTDDELQALALALDDAWASDSRRAYEGCDETTWQALAHAVGAIPAKRLDGVVGTTSRPYLAKVASILLDDEDVYLAANARGICARSLGGDDAVAALFGAELEFRSGARGPRTATQTEFLAAGVEFDDRTASLQFERTFRPWRGGAGFAGTFEGVVTKVVRGDGGTTITFAKQMVKVLECTVWKATNRVDRIDDSGHVYYAQVCVHDKWSTYDSAPKPTTVSARFEAGLKKGAFVTLYGGTVGAVWAKEGAKTPLVVFGVALR
;
A
#
# COMPACT_ATOMS: atom_id res chain seq x y z
N MET A 1 -27.99 26.05 5.29
CA MET A 1 -27.45 25.19 4.21
C MET A 1 -28.24 25.29 2.89
N ARG A 2 -29.58 25.24 2.88
CA ARG A 2 -30.41 25.30 1.64
C ARG A 2 -30.25 26.59 0.82
N LEU A 3 -30.27 27.76 1.48
CA LEU A 3 -30.07 29.07 0.83
C LEU A 3 -28.67 29.23 0.19
N GLU A 4 -27.62 28.68 0.82
CA GLU A 4 -26.27 28.66 0.26
C GLU A 4 -26.17 27.71 -0.93
N MET A 5 -26.90 26.59 -0.91
CA MET A 5 -26.97 25.66 -2.03
C MET A 5 -27.69 26.23 -3.24
N ASP A 6 -28.72 27.06 -3.04
CA ASP A 6 -29.44 27.71 -4.13
C ASP A 6 -28.60 28.82 -4.78
N LYS A 7 -27.79 29.57 -4.00
CA LYS A 7 -26.79 30.51 -4.54
C LYS A 7 -25.73 29.80 -5.40
N ILE A 8 -25.26 28.62 -4.96
CA ILE A 8 -24.31 27.81 -5.73
C ILE A 8 -24.95 27.32 -7.02
N ARG A 9 -26.22 26.87 -6.98
CA ARG A 9 -26.95 26.41 -8.17
C ARG A 9 -27.13 27.50 -9.21
N GLN A 10 -27.39 28.74 -8.78
CA GLN A 10 -27.53 29.90 -9.68
C GLN A 10 -26.24 30.19 -10.47
N ARG A 11 -25.06 29.83 -9.94
CA ARG A 11 -23.76 30.03 -10.61
C ARG A 11 -23.33 28.89 -11.52
N ILE A 12 -24.09 27.78 -11.56
CA ILE A 12 -23.75 26.62 -12.39
C ILE A 12 -23.66 26.98 -13.88
N PRO A 13 -24.62 27.71 -14.49
CA PRO A 13 -24.56 28.04 -15.92
C PRO A 13 -23.32 28.87 -16.29
N GLU A 14 -22.98 29.86 -15.48
CA GLU A 14 -21.77 30.68 -15.65
C GLU A 14 -20.50 29.82 -15.59
N ARG A 15 -20.45 28.90 -14.62
CA ARG A 15 -19.31 27.99 -14.47
C ARG A 15 -19.20 27.02 -15.64
N VAL A 16 -20.32 26.50 -16.15
CA VAL A 16 -20.36 25.64 -17.34
C VAL A 16 -19.86 26.39 -18.57
N ALA A 17 -20.29 27.63 -18.78
CA ALA A 17 -19.83 28.47 -19.90
C ALA A 17 -18.31 28.75 -19.81
N ALA A 18 -17.81 29.07 -18.62
CA ALA A 18 -16.37 29.28 -18.39
C ALA A 18 -15.55 28.01 -18.67
N ILE A 19 -16.04 26.85 -18.22
CA ILE A 19 -15.41 25.55 -18.47
C ILE A 19 -15.41 25.21 -19.96
N LYS A 20 -16.51 25.49 -20.67
CA LYS A 20 -16.59 25.28 -22.12
C LYS A 20 -15.55 26.13 -22.86
N LYS A 21 -15.42 27.40 -22.50
CA LYS A 21 -14.40 28.29 -23.08
C LYS A 21 -12.98 27.75 -22.88
N LEU A 22 -12.69 27.17 -21.71
CA LEU A 22 -11.39 26.52 -21.44
C LEU A 22 -11.20 25.27 -22.31
N ALA A 23 -12.23 24.42 -22.43
CA ALA A 23 -12.19 23.23 -23.29
C ALA A 23 -12.02 23.55 -24.78
N ASP A 24 -12.58 24.67 -25.23
CA ASP A 24 -12.40 25.16 -26.60
C ASP A 24 -11.00 25.77 -26.84
N ALA A 25 -10.33 26.23 -25.77
CA ALA A 25 -9.01 26.86 -25.84
C ALA A 25 -7.84 25.86 -25.73
N ASP A 26 -8.00 24.79 -24.95
CA ASP A 26 -6.97 23.75 -24.78
C ASP A 26 -7.61 22.34 -24.66
N PRO A 27 -7.25 21.38 -25.55
CA PRO A 27 -7.74 20.00 -25.53
C PRO A 27 -7.55 19.25 -24.20
N ALA A 28 -6.59 19.66 -23.37
CA ALA A 28 -6.38 19.14 -22.03
C ALA A 28 -7.63 19.28 -21.15
N TYR A 29 -8.31 20.43 -21.20
CA TYR A 29 -9.55 20.63 -20.43
C TYR A 29 -10.69 19.74 -20.94
N ALA A 30 -10.81 19.54 -22.25
CA ALA A 30 -11.79 18.61 -22.82
C ALA A 30 -11.54 17.17 -22.34
N THR A 31 -10.27 16.77 -22.24
CA THR A 31 -9.85 15.47 -21.70
C THR A 31 -10.26 15.31 -20.24
N LEU A 32 -10.00 16.33 -19.40
CA LEU A 32 -10.41 16.31 -17.99
C LEU A 32 -11.93 16.22 -17.82
N LEU A 33 -12.72 16.95 -18.62
CA LEU A 33 -14.18 16.85 -18.56
C LEU A 33 -14.69 15.46 -18.94
N LYS A 34 -14.07 14.85 -19.96
CA LYS A 34 -14.39 13.49 -20.38
C LYS A 34 -14.07 12.48 -19.27
N LEU A 35 -12.90 12.58 -18.66
CA LEU A 35 -12.50 11.74 -17.52
C LEU A 35 -13.49 11.90 -16.36
N GLY A 36 -13.82 13.14 -15.95
CA GLY A 36 -14.76 13.38 -14.87
C GLY A 36 -16.17 12.84 -15.16
N ALA A 37 -16.65 12.94 -16.40
CA ALA A 37 -17.92 12.36 -16.83
C ALA A 37 -17.89 10.82 -16.77
N GLN A 38 -16.79 10.20 -17.21
CA GLN A 38 -16.60 8.74 -17.13
C GLN A 38 -16.59 8.26 -15.69
N VAL A 39 -15.84 8.93 -14.80
CA VAL A 39 -15.78 8.59 -13.37
C VAL A 39 -17.16 8.73 -12.74
N ARG A 40 -17.87 9.84 -13.00
CA ARG A 40 -19.23 10.02 -12.48
C ARG A 40 -20.18 8.92 -12.95
N LYS A 41 -20.10 8.53 -14.22
CA LYS A 41 -20.91 7.43 -14.78
C LYS A 41 -20.56 6.09 -14.12
N ARG A 42 -19.28 5.79 -13.96
CA ARG A 42 -18.80 4.59 -13.26
C ARG A 42 -19.31 4.55 -11.82
N TRP A 43 -19.17 5.66 -11.10
CA TRP A 43 -19.61 5.78 -9.72
C TRP A 43 -21.13 5.62 -9.56
N ALA A 44 -21.91 6.20 -10.49
CA ALA A 44 -23.37 6.07 -10.47
C ALA A 44 -23.87 4.67 -10.87
N ALA A 45 -23.07 3.90 -11.61
CA ALA A 45 -23.40 2.54 -12.04
C ALA A 45 -22.90 1.46 -11.08
N ARG A 46 -22.05 1.82 -10.13
CA ARG A 46 -21.51 0.90 -9.14
C ARG A 46 -22.64 0.46 -8.19
N PRO A 47 -22.76 -0.84 -7.87
CA PRO A 47 -23.58 -1.25 -6.72
C PRO A 47 -22.93 -0.63 -5.49
N THR A 48 -23.60 0.36 -4.90
CA THR A 48 -23.03 1.04 -3.74
C THR A 48 -22.92 0.04 -2.60
N ASP A 49 -21.69 -0.21 -2.15
CA ASP A 49 -21.47 -0.79 -0.82
C ASP A 49 -21.65 0.34 0.19
N ASP A 50 -22.91 0.67 0.45
CA ASP A 50 -23.31 1.75 1.37
C ASP A 50 -22.70 1.51 2.77
N GLU A 51 -22.54 0.24 3.16
CA GLU A 51 -21.94 -0.14 4.43
C GLU A 51 -20.45 0.21 4.48
N LEU A 52 -19.70 -0.10 3.43
CA LEU A 52 -18.28 0.20 3.36
C LEU A 52 -18.01 1.71 3.28
N GLN A 53 -18.84 2.44 2.52
CA GLN A 53 -18.75 3.90 2.49
C GLN A 53 -19.10 4.51 3.86
N ALA A 54 -20.15 4.01 4.52
CA ALA A 54 -20.52 4.44 5.86
C ALA A 54 -19.42 4.14 6.89
N LEU A 55 -18.78 2.97 6.82
CA LEU A 55 -17.65 2.59 7.68
C LEU A 55 -16.47 3.55 7.51
N ALA A 56 -16.09 3.84 6.25
CA ALA A 56 -15.00 4.76 5.96
C ALA A 56 -15.29 6.18 6.49
N LEU A 57 -16.52 6.67 6.31
CA LEU A 57 -16.96 7.98 6.82
C LEU A 57 -16.98 8.02 8.35
N ALA A 58 -17.52 6.98 9.00
CA ALA A 58 -17.57 6.89 10.46
C ALA A 58 -16.17 6.94 11.10
N LEU A 59 -15.18 6.28 10.48
CA LEU A 59 -13.80 6.31 10.98
C LEU A 59 -13.07 7.63 10.65
N ASP A 60 -13.37 8.27 9.52
CA ASP A 60 -12.89 9.63 9.26
C ASP A 60 -13.45 10.62 10.31
N ASP A 61 -14.73 10.50 10.67
CA ASP A 61 -15.37 11.33 11.70
C ASP A 61 -14.83 11.01 13.11
N ALA A 62 -14.60 9.73 13.42
CA ALA A 62 -13.94 9.30 14.65
C ALA A 62 -12.54 9.92 14.80
N TRP A 63 -11.80 9.99 13.69
CA TRP A 63 -10.49 10.61 13.65
C TRP A 63 -10.56 12.13 13.81
N ALA A 64 -11.46 12.78 13.08
CA ALA A 64 -11.65 14.24 13.17
C ALA A 64 -12.11 14.69 14.57
N SER A 65 -12.85 13.84 15.27
CA SER A 65 -13.35 14.10 16.63
C SER A 65 -12.43 13.58 17.75
N ASP A 66 -11.30 12.93 17.42
CA ASP A 66 -10.40 12.28 18.37
C ASP A 66 -11.12 11.33 19.36
N SER A 67 -12.15 10.63 18.87
CA SER A 67 -13.04 9.81 19.70
C SER A 67 -12.50 8.39 19.88
N ARG A 68 -11.94 8.09 21.06
CA ARG A 68 -11.51 6.72 21.42
C ARG A 68 -12.64 5.69 21.34
N ARG A 69 -13.84 6.06 21.78
CA ARG A 69 -15.01 5.17 21.78
C ARG A 69 -15.43 4.75 20.37
N ALA A 70 -15.24 5.63 19.39
CA ALA A 70 -15.58 5.34 18.00
C ALA A 70 -14.63 4.31 17.34
N TYR A 71 -13.52 3.93 18.01
CA TYR A 71 -12.61 2.87 17.57
C TYR A 71 -12.84 1.52 18.26
N GLU A 72 -13.79 1.42 19.18
CA GLU A 72 -14.08 0.16 19.87
C GLU A 72 -14.53 -0.89 18.85
N GLY A 73 -13.83 -2.04 18.80
CA GLY A 73 -14.12 -3.12 17.83
C GLY A 73 -13.78 -2.80 16.37
N CYS A 74 -13.11 -1.67 16.08
CA CYS A 74 -12.81 -1.31 14.69
C CYS A 74 -11.81 -2.28 14.03
N ASP A 75 -10.95 -2.96 14.82
CA ASP A 75 -9.90 -3.83 14.27
C ASP A 75 -10.52 -4.95 13.43
N GLU A 76 -11.40 -5.75 14.03
CA GLU A 76 -12.05 -6.88 13.38
C GLU A 76 -12.95 -6.41 12.23
N THR A 77 -13.76 -5.37 12.46
CA THR A 77 -14.70 -4.84 11.45
C THR A 77 -13.97 -4.36 10.20
N THR A 78 -12.90 -3.58 10.36
CA THR A 78 -12.12 -3.07 9.23
C THR A 78 -11.28 -4.15 8.56
N TRP A 79 -10.83 -5.15 9.31
CA TRP A 79 -10.14 -6.31 8.74
C TRP A 79 -11.08 -7.13 7.86
N GLN A 80 -12.30 -7.44 8.33
CA GLN A 80 -13.29 -8.18 7.56
C GLN A 80 -13.67 -7.44 6.28
N ALA A 81 -13.90 -6.12 6.35
CA ALA A 81 -14.16 -5.30 5.18
C ALA A 81 -13.01 -5.35 4.16
N LEU A 82 -11.76 -5.25 4.63
CA LEU A 82 -10.58 -5.33 3.76
C LEU A 82 -10.43 -6.73 3.15
N ALA A 83 -10.61 -7.78 3.94
CA ALA A 83 -10.55 -9.16 3.49
C ALA A 83 -11.64 -9.48 2.45
N HIS A 84 -12.85 -8.96 2.66
CA HIS A 84 -13.93 -9.11 1.69
C HIS A 84 -13.59 -8.43 0.35
N ALA A 85 -13.19 -7.15 0.40
CA ALA A 85 -12.87 -6.37 -0.80
C ALA A 85 -11.68 -6.96 -1.57
N VAL A 86 -10.58 -7.31 -0.87
CA VAL A 86 -9.41 -7.94 -1.49
C VAL A 86 -9.76 -9.32 -2.04
N GLY A 87 -10.58 -10.10 -1.34
CA GLY A 87 -10.99 -11.43 -1.78
C GLY A 87 -11.87 -11.43 -3.03
N ALA A 88 -12.52 -10.31 -3.34
CA ALA A 88 -13.28 -10.14 -4.57
C ALA A 88 -12.40 -9.91 -5.82
N ILE A 89 -11.13 -9.54 -5.63
CA ILE A 89 -10.19 -9.23 -6.71
C ILE A 89 -9.74 -10.53 -7.41
N PRO A 90 -9.88 -10.64 -8.75
CA PRO A 90 -9.36 -11.78 -9.49
C PRO A 90 -7.83 -11.85 -9.39
N ALA A 91 -7.28 -13.04 -9.11
CA ALA A 91 -5.84 -13.26 -9.01
C ALA A 91 -5.06 -12.81 -10.25
N LYS A 92 -5.72 -12.88 -11.43
CA LYS A 92 -5.16 -12.44 -12.72
C LYS A 92 -4.83 -10.93 -12.76
N ARG A 93 -5.43 -10.08 -11.92
CA ARG A 93 -5.04 -8.66 -11.80
C ARG A 93 -3.59 -8.50 -11.32
N LEU A 94 -3.03 -9.53 -10.69
CA LEU A 94 -1.65 -9.56 -10.20
C LEU A 94 -0.72 -10.42 -11.07
N ASP A 95 -1.16 -10.83 -12.28
CA ASP A 95 -0.31 -11.55 -13.22
C ASP A 95 0.86 -10.66 -13.69
N GLY A 96 2.07 -11.21 -13.68
CA GLY A 96 3.26 -10.50 -14.14
C GLY A 96 3.72 -9.37 -13.23
N VAL A 97 3.19 -9.25 -12.00
CA VAL A 97 3.73 -8.33 -11.01
C VAL A 97 5.11 -8.82 -10.57
N VAL A 98 6.16 -8.24 -11.15
CA VAL A 98 7.55 -8.53 -10.79
C VAL A 98 8.00 -7.53 -9.71
N GLY A 99 8.67 -8.04 -8.68
CA GLY A 99 9.51 -7.25 -7.78
C GLY A 99 10.79 -8.02 -7.51
N THR A 100 11.93 -7.33 -7.49
CA THR A 100 13.25 -7.95 -7.23
C THR A 100 13.47 -8.27 -5.75
N THR A 101 12.60 -7.74 -4.88
CA THR A 101 12.49 -8.08 -3.46
C THR A 101 11.03 -7.98 -3.02
N SER A 102 10.72 -8.61 -1.89
CA SER A 102 9.39 -8.64 -1.28
C SER A 102 8.76 -7.26 -1.04
N ARG A 103 9.51 -6.20 -0.69
CA ARG A 103 8.90 -4.88 -0.42
C ARG A 103 8.39 -4.16 -1.68
N PRO A 104 9.21 -3.88 -2.71
CA PRO A 104 8.73 -3.27 -3.95
C PRO A 104 7.59 -4.07 -4.58
N TYR A 105 7.64 -5.40 -4.46
CA TYR A 105 6.53 -6.26 -4.85
C TYR A 105 5.24 -5.93 -4.08
N LEU A 106 5.27 -5.97 -2.74
CA LEU A 106 4.08 -5.74 -1.92
C LEU A 106 3.52 -4.32 -2.06
N ALA A 107 4.39 -3.30 -2.19
CA ALA A 107 3.97 -1.93 -2.48
C ALA A 107 3.23 -1.86 -3.83
N LYS A 108 3.76 -2.49 -4.88
CA LYS A 108 3.11 -2.55 -6.19
C LYS A 108 1.79 -3.32 -6.14
N VAL A 109 1.71 -4.42 -5.40
CA VAL A 109 0.46 -5.15 -5.18
C VAL A 109 -0.56 -4.26 -4.47
N ALA A 110 -0.19 -3.60 -3.37
CA ALA A 110 -1.07 -2.68 -2.66
C ALA A 110 -1.57 -1.57 -3.58
N SER A 111 -0.70 -0.99 -4.41
CA SER A 111 -1.07 0.01 -5.42
C SER A 111 -2.12 -0.51 -6.41
N ILE A 112 -1.90 -1.70 -7.00
CA ILE A 112 -2.84 -2.32 -7.95
C ILE A 112 -4.20 -2.62 -7.29
N LEU A 113 -4.18 -3.09 -6.04
CA LEU A 113 -5.39 -3.37 -5.28
C LEU A 113 -6.16 -2.09 -4.96
N LEU A 114 -5.47 -1.00 -4.61
CA LEU A 114 -6.09 0.31 -4.33
C LEU A 114 -6.69 1.02 -5.56
N ASP A 115 -6.47 0.49 -6.77
CA ASP A 115 -7.21 0.94 -7.96
C ASP A 115 -8.65 0.43 -7.96
N ASP A 116 -8.95 -0.57 -7.12
CA ASP A 116 -10.30 -0.97 -6.79
C ASP A 116 -10.88 -0.07 -5.70
N GLU A 117 -12.09 0.46 -5.94
CA GLU A 117 -12.70 1.45 -5.06
C GLU A 117 -13.14 0.84 -3.71
N ASP A 118 -13.55 -0.43 -3.69
CA ASP A 118 -13.92 -1.13 -2.44
C ASP A 118 -12.66 -1.39 -1.61
N VAL A 119 -11.60 -1.87 -2.24
CA VAL A 119 -10.32 -2.05 -1.54
C VAL A 119 -9.80 -0.72 -1.02
N TYR A 120 -9.93 0.37 -1.80
CA TYR A 120 -9.55 1.71 -1.34
C TYR A 120 -10.30 2.11 -0.07
N LEU A 121 -11.63 1.99 -0.04
CA LEU A 121 -12.45 2.37 1.11
C LEU A 121 -12.13 1.50 2.34
N ALA A 122 -12.00 0.19 2.15
CA ALA A 122 -11.67 -0.74 3.22
C ALA A 122 -10.26 -0.51 3.79
N ALA A 123 -9.27 -0.32 2.92
CA ALA A 123 -7.90 -0.01 3.32
C ALA A 123 -7.80 1.35 4.03
N ASN A 124 -8.58 2.34 3.58
CA ASN A 124 -8.69 3.64 4.23
C ASN A 124 -9.26 3.50 5.65
N ALA A 125 -10.35 2.77 5.81
CA ALA A 125 -10.95 2.45 7.11
C ALA A 125 -9.96 1.71 8.03
N ARG A 126 -9.30 0.67 7.51
CA ARG A 126 -8.28 -0.11 8.23
C ARG A 126 -7.12 0.75 8.71
N GLY A 127 -6.58 1.58 7.82
CA GLY A 127 -5.45 2.46 8.13
C GLY A 127 -5.75 3.45 9.25
N ILE A 128 -6.96 4.02 9.27
CA ILE A 128 -7.41 4.93 10.34
C ILE A 128 -7.53 4.16 11.67
N CYS A 129 -8.20 3.01 11.66
CA CYS A 129 -8.39 2.18 12.85
C CYS A 129 -7.05 1.72 13.46
N ALA A 130 -6.18 1.10 12.65
CA ALA A 130 -4.90 0.54 13.12
C ALA A 130 -4.02 1.60 13.79
N ARG A 131 -3.99 2.82 13.22
CA ARG A 131 -3.23 3.93 13.79
C ARG A 131 -3.77 4.39 15.12
N SER A 132 -5.09 4.51 15.24
CA SER A 132 -5.75 4.95 16.48
C SER A 132 -5.58 3.95 17.63
N LEU A 133 -5.39 2.67 17.31
CA LEU A 133 -5.07 1.63 18.28
C LEU A 133 -3.58 1.56 18.65
N GLY A 134 -2.72 2.37 18.01
CA GLY A 134 -1.27 2.37 18.25
C GLY A 134 -0.59 1.06 17.83
N GLY A 135 -1.22 0.27 16.96
CA GLY A 135 -0.72 -1.05 16.55
C GLY A 135 0.23 -0.98 15.35
N ASP A 136 1.29 -1.79 15.40
CA ASP A 136 2.19 -2.06 14.27
C ASP A 136 1.54 -3.06 13.28
N ASP A 137 0.45 -2.65 12.62
CA ASP A 137 -0.15 -3.45 11.57
C ASP A 137 0.57 -3.22 10.23
N ALA A 138 1.32 -4.23 9.79
CA ALA A 138 2.10 -4.19 8.56
C ALA A 138 1.24 -4.01 7.29
N VAL A 139 0.01 -4.55 7.25
CA VAL A 139 -0.91 -4.38 6.12
C VAL A 139 -1.42 -2.93 6.07
N ALA A 140 -1.85 -2.41 7.21
CA ALA A 140 -2.30 -1.02 7.34
C ALA A 140 -1.16 -0.04 7.00
N ALA A 141 0.08 -0.34 7.38
CA ALA A 141 1.25 0.46 7.04
C ALA A 141 1.56 0.44 5.53
N LEU A 142 1.48 -0.73 4.88
CA LEU A 142 1.71 -0.85 3.43
C LEU A 142 0.65 -0.10 2.63
N PHE A 143 -0.63 -0.34 2.93
CA PHE A 143 -1.71 0.42 2.29
C PHE A 143 -1.64 1.91 2.66
N GLY A 144 -1.30 2.24 3.90
CA GLY A 144 -1.16 3.63 4.38
C GLY A 144 -0.15 4.43 3.57
N ALA A 145 1.02 3.85 3.28
CA ALA A 145 2.05 4.45 2.45
C ALA A 145 1.57 4.72 1.02
N GLU A 146 0.81 3.79 0.42
CA GLU A 146 0.24 3.99 -0.92
C GLU A 146 -0.92 5.00 -0.91
N LEU A 147 -1.73 4.99 0.16
CA LEU A 147 -2.85 5.91 0.36
C LEU A 147 -2.40 7.34 0.64
N GLU A 148 -1.19 7.55 1.16
CA GLU A 148 -0.61 8.87 1.43
C GLU A 148 -0.48 9.73 0.18
N PHE A 149 -0.31 9.09 -0.99
CA PHE A 149 -0.13 9.78 -2.27
C PHE A 149 -1.40 9.81 -3.12
N ARG A 150 -2.53 9.26 -2.65
CA ARG A 150 -3.79 9.17 -3.39
C ARG A 150 -4.86 10.12 -2.81
N SER A 151 -5.53 10.91 -3.67
CA SER A 151 -6.71 11.71 -3.27
C SER A 151 -7.86 10.83 -2.79
N GLY A 152 -8.05 9.70 -3.46
CA GLY A 152 -8.85 8.57 -3.03
C GLY A 152 -10.21 8.42 -3.69
N ALA A 153 -10.85 7.28 -3.46
CA ALA A 153 -12.19 6.96 -3.95
C ALA A 153 -13.25 7.07 -2.83
N ARG A 154 -13.33 8.22 -2.14
CA ARG A 154 -14.36 8.46 -1.10
C ARG A 154 -15.74 8.80 -1.67
N GLY A 155 -15.78 9.10 -2.97
CA GLY A 155 -16.94 9.58 -3.69
C GLY A 155 -16.55 10.03 -5.10
N PRO A 156 -17.51 10.46 -5.93
CA PRO A 156 -17.26 10.77 -7.34
C PRO A 156 -16.28 11.94 -7.52
N ARG A 157 -16.24 12.90 -6.58
CA ARG A 157 -15.33 14.05 -6.65
C ARG A 157 -13.87 13.65 -6.42
N THR A 158 -13.60 12.89 -5.36
CA THR A 158 -12.23 12.46 -5.03
C THR A 158 -11.75 11.41 -6.02
N ALA A 159 -12.62 10.51 -6.47
CA ALA A 159 -12.32 9.58 -7.54
C ALA A 159 -11.92 10.31 -8.84
N THR A 160 -12.63 11.39 -9.20
CA THR A 160 -12.29 12.23 -10.36
C THR A 160 -10.92 12.87 -10.18
N GLN A 161 -10.60 13.36 -8.98
CA GLN A 161 -9.31 13.94 -8.69
C GLN A 161 -8.15 12.93 -8.84
N THR A 162 -8.34 11.70 -8.34
CA THR A 162 -7.36 10.62 -8.51
C THR A 162 -7.13 10.29 -9.98
N GLU A 163 -8.19 10.25 -10.78
CA GLU A 163 -8.10 9.94 -12.22
C GLU A 163 -7.42 11.07 -13.01
N PHE A 164 -7.63 12.34 -12.60
CA PHE A 164 -6.90 13.46 -13.20
C PHE A 164 -5.41 13.40 -12.88
N LEU A 165 -5.04 13.04 -11.65
CA LEU A 165 -3.64 12.83 -11.26
C LEU A 165 -3.00 11.67 -12.03
N ALA A 166 -3.72 10.56 -12.20
CA ALA A 166 -3.24 9.38 -12.90
C ALA A 166 -3.13 9.57 -14.43
N ALA A 167 -3.99 10.40 -15.02
CA ALA A 167 -4.03 10.63 -16.46
C ALA A 167 -2.83 11.44 -16.98
N GLY A 168 -2.07 12.12 -16.11
CA GLY A 168 -0.87 12.86 -16.52
C GLY A 168 -1.15 13.91 -17.59
N VAL A 169 -2.32 14.57 -17.53
CA VAL A 169 -2.74 15.53 -18.56
C VAL A 169 -1.79 16.72 -18.59
N GLU A 170 -1.18 16.96 -19.75
CA GLU A 170 -0.34 18.13 -20.02
C GLU A 170 -1.15 19.19 -20.79
N PHE A 171 -1.00 20.45 -20.39
CA PHE A 171 -1.60 21.60 -21.09
C PHE A 171 -0.67 22.10 -22.18
N ASP A 172 -1.23 22.65 -23.26
CA ASP A 172 -0.46 23.33 -24.30
C ASP A 172 0.09 24.67 -23.79
N ASP A 173 -0.68 25.36 -22.93
CA ASP A 173 -0.19 26.50 -22.18
C ASP A 173 0.82 26.04 -21.11
N ARG A 174 2.10 26.34 -21.33
CA ARG A 174 3.21 26.03 -20.41
C ARG A 174 3.07 26.68 -19.03
N THR A 175 2.23 27.70 -18.90
CA THR A 175 1.94 28.37 -17.62
C THR A 175 0.75 27.75 -16.90
N ALA A 176 -0.08 26.97 -17.60
CA ALA A 176 -1.18 26.24 -17.01
C ALA A 176 -0.68 24.97 -16.30
N SER A 177 -1.22 24.72 -15.11
CA SER A 177 -0.94 23.49 -14.35
C SER A 177 -2.17 23.06 -13.56
N LEU A 178 -2.33 21.74 -13.40
CA LEU A 178 -3.29 21.20 -12.46
C LEU A 178 -2.75 21.35 -11.06
N GLN A 179 -3.34 22.27 -10.30
CA GLN A 179 -3.08 22.40 -8.88
C GLN A 179 -4.07 21.51 -8.13
N PHE A 180 -3.53 20.52 -7.42
CA PHE A 180 -4.30 19.69 -6.51
C PHE A 180 -3.99 20.10 -5.08
N GLU A 181 -5.00 20.05 -4.21
CA GLU A 181 -4.73 20.10 -2.77
C GLU A 181 -3.74 19.00 -2.43
N ARG A 182 -2.74 19.34 -1.60
CA ARG A 182 -1.69 18.42 -1.18
C ARG A 182 -2.34 17.15 -0.62
N THR A 183 -2.24 16.05 -1.35
CA THR A 183 -2.83 14.76 -0.98
C THR A 183 -2.09 14.08 0.15
N PHE A 184 -0.85 14.53 0.41
CA PHE A 184 0.00 14.05 1.49
C PHE A 184 -0.73 14.10 2.83
N ARG A 185 -0.98 12.92 3.39
CA ARG A 185 -1.55 12.77 4.72
C ARG A 185 -0.43 12.31 5.66
N PRO A 186 0.29 13.23 6.36
CA PRO A 186 1.43 12.86 7.21
C PRO A 186 1.03 11.90 8.33
N TRP A 187 -0.26 11.89 8.70
CA TRP A 187 -0.82 10.92 9.62
C TRP A 187 -0.97 9.51 9.03
N ARG A 188 -0.55 9.27 7.79
CA ARG A 188 -0.47 7.95 7.15
C ARG A 188 0.97 7.52 6.91
N GLY A 189 1.94 8.34 7.37
CA GLY A 189 3.36 8.17 7.13
C GLY A 189 3.88 6.79 7.54
N GLY A 190 4.75 6.25 6.69
CA GLY A 190 5.20 4.86 6.72
C GLY A 190 5.75 4.40 8.07
N ALA A 191 5.28 3.24 8.51
CA ALA A 191 5.90 2.50 9.60
C ALA A 191 7.37 2.22 9.27
N GLY A 192 8.21 2.21 10.31
CA GLY A 192 9.62 1.84 10.19
C GLY A 192 9.79 0.52 9.42
N PHE A 193 10.88 0.41 8.68
CA PHE A 193 11.12 -0.72 7.79
C PHE A 193 11.25 -2.01 8.59
N ALA A 194 10.19 -2.81 8.61
CA ALA A 194 10.30 -4.18 9.05
C ALA A 194 11.06 -4.99 7.99
N GLY A 195 11.92 -5.91 8.42
CA GLY A 195 12.63 -6.80 7.52
C GLY A 195 11.64 -7.52 6.59
N THR A 196 11.96 -7.55 5.29
CA THR A 196 11.22 -8.37 4.34
C THR A 196 11.98 -9.61 3.97
N PHE A 197 11.25 -10.71 3.82
CA PHE A 197 11.84 -12.01 3.57
C PHE A 197 10.97 -12.80 2.59
N GLU A 198 11.57 -13.73 1.86
CA GLU A 198 10.85 -14.61 0.96
C GLU A 198 11.46 -16.00 0.93
N GLY A 199 10.66 -17.01 0.60
CA GLY A 199 11.17 -18.37 0.49
C GLY A 199 10.11 -19.44 0.31
N VAL A 200 10.58 -20.64 -0.02
CA VAL A 200 9.74 -21.84 -0.14
C VAL A 200 9.50 -22.44 1.23
N VAL A 201 8.23 -22.69 1.57
CA VAL A 201 7.83 -23.27 2.85
C VAL A 201 8.13 -24.77 2.89
N THR A 202 8.84 -25.24 3.91
CA THR A 202 9.12 -26.66 4.15
C THR A 202 8.22 -27.28 5.21
N LYS A 203 7.77 -26.48 6.18
CA LYS A 203 6.90 -26.92 7.28
C LYS A 203 5.96 -25.79 7.71
N VAL A 204 4.72 -26.17 8.03
CA VAL A 204 3.71 -25.28 8.63
C VAL A 204 3.19 -25.98 9.88
N VAL A 205 3.25 -25.31 11.03
CA VAL A 205 2.72 -25.80 12.31
C VAL A 205 1.72 -24.79 12.83
N ARG A 206 0.45 -25.19 12.91
CA ARG A 206 -0.65 -24.35 13.42
C ARG A 206 -0.80 -24.55 14.92
N GLY A 207 -1.06 -23.48 15.66
CA GLY A 207 -1.35 -23.55 17.09
C GLY A 207 -2.02 -22.27 17.60
N ASP A 208 -2.35 -22.25 18.89
CA ASP A 208 -3.16 -21.19 19.50
C ASP A 208 -2.46 -19.81 19.50
N GLY A 209 -1.12 -19.80 19.42
CA GLY A 209 -0.30 -18.59 19.30
C GLY A 209 -0.03 -18.14 17.86
N GLY A 210 -0.67 -18.77 16.87
CA GLY A 210 -0.46 -18.52 15.44
C GLY A 210 0.21 -19.69 14.72
N THR A 211 0.63 -19.43 13.48
CA THR A 211 1.22 -20.44 12.60
C THR A 211 2.71 -20.23 12.42
N THR A 212 3.49 -21.23 12.81
CA THR A 212 4.95 -21.25 12.59
C THR A 212 5.27 -21.81 11.21
N ILE A 213 5.98 -21.03 10.42
CA ILE A 213 6.43 -21.36 9.08
C ILE A 213 7.93 -21.61 9.12
N THR A 214 8.39 -22.71 8.51
CA THR A 214 9.81 -23.00 8.28
C THR A 214 10.10 -22.96 6.79
N PHE A 215 11.27 -22.43 6.43
CA PHE A 215 11.68 -22.22 5.03
C PHE A 215 12.71 -23.25 4.57
N ALA A 216 12.79 -23.45 3.25
CA ALA A 216 13.85 -24.19 2.61
C ALA A 216 15.14 -23.36 2.68
N LYS A 217 16.27 -24.02 2.94
CA LYS A 217 17.57 -23.37 2.96
C LYS A 217 17.87 -22.73 1.61
N GLN A 218 18.44 -21.54 1.63
CA GLN A 218 18.85 -20.79 0.45
C GLN A 218 20.35 -20.54 0.57
N MET A 219 21.16 -21.46 0.04
CA MET A 219 22.61 -21.34 0.15
C MET A 219 23.12 -20.31 -0.86
N VAL A 220 23.51 -19.14 -0.39
CA VAL A 220 24.10 -18.07 -1.21
C VAL A 220 25.60 -17.99 -0.99
N LYS A 221 26.34 -17.74 -2.06
CA LYS A 221 27.77 -17.44 -1.98
C LYS A 221 27.95 -15.92 -1.91
N VAL A 222 28.57 -15.45 -0.85
CA VAL A 222 28.88 -14.04 -0.66
C VAL A 222 30.40 -13.90 -0.62
N LEU A 223 30.92 -12.92 -1.34
CA LEU A 223 32.32 -12.54 -1.23
C LEU A 223 32.46 -11.68 0.02
N GLU A 224 33.19 -12.17 0.99
CA GLU A 224 33.39 -11.47 2.26
C GLU A 224 34.84 -11.12 2.45
N CYS A 225 35.05 -9.94 3.02
CA CYS A 225 36.36 -9.56 3.50
C CYS A 225 36.71 -10.34 4.76
N THR A 226 37.72 -11.19 4.70
CA THR A 226 38.20 -11.95 5.86
C THR A 226 39.29 -11.21 6.63
N VAL A 227 39.94 -10.23 6.00
CA VAL A 227 41.00 -9.43 6.62
C VAL A 227 40.84 -7.97 6.24
N TRP A 228 40.53 -7.15 7.24
CA TRP A 228 40.50 -5.68 7.12
C TRP A 228 41.83 -5.09 7.56
N LYS A 229 42.33 -4.11 6.81
CA LYS A 229 43.51 -3.31 7.19
C LYS A 229 43.09 -1.86 7.37
N ALA A 230 43.37 -1.30 8.55
CA ALA A 230 43.23 0.13 8.77
C ALA A 230 44.22 0.90 7.88
N THR A 231 43.73 1.98 7.29
CA THR A 231 44.54 2.94 6.54
C THR A 231 44.95 4.10 7.44
N ASN A 232 45.77 5.01 6.93
CA ASN A 232 46.14 6.24 7.66
C ASN A 232 45.14 7.38 7.43
N ARG A 233 43.97 7.10 6.83
CA ARG A 233 42.91 8.09 6.59
C ARG A 233 41.88 8.02 7.72
N VAL A 234 41.57 9.15 8.35
CA VAL A 234 40.47 9.24 9.32
C VAL A 234 39.14 9.10 8.58
N ASP A 235 38.27 8.22 9.07
CA ASP A 235 36.91 8.01 8.56
C ASP A 235 35.90 8.80 9.41
N ARG A 236 35.99 8.68 10.73
CA ARG A 236 35.10 9.33 11.69
C ARG A 236 35.82 9.60 13.01
N ILE A 237 35.40 10.64 13.73
CA ILE A 237 35.67 10.83 15.15
C ILE A 237 34.31 10.75 15.85
N ASP A 238 34.15 9.90 16.88
CA ASP A 238 32.90 9.86 17.65
C ASP A 238 32.84 10.96 18.72
N ASP A 239 31.71 11.03 19.40
CA ASP A 239 31.43 11.97 20.49
C ASP A 239 32.32 11.77 21.73
N SER A 240 32.95 10.61 21.88
CA SER A 240 33.97 10.34 22.91
C SER A 240 35.37 10.83 22.54
N GLY A 241 35.54 11.31 21.29
CA GLY A 241 36.83 11.74 20.74
C GLY A 241 37.65 10.58 20.18
N HIS A 242 37.09 9.38 20.04
CA HIS A 242 37.79 8.24 19.45
C HIS A 242 37.89 8.39 17.93
N VAL A 243 39.10 8.23 17.38
CA VAL A 243 39.38 8.35 15.95
C VAL A 243 39.28 6.98 15.27
N TYR A 244 38.28 6.80 14.41
CA TYR A 244 38.14 5.65 13.54
C TYR A 244 38.86 5.91 12.22
N TYR A 245 39.77 5.02 11.85
CA TYR A 245 40.46 5.05 10.57
C TYR A 245 39.70 4.25 9.52
N ALA A 246 39.71 4.73 8.27
CA ALA A 246 39.12 4.04 7.14
C ALA A 246 39.81 2.69 6.97
N GLN A 247 39.02 1.64 6.71
CA GLN A 247 39.51 0.28 6.52
C GLN A 247 39.38 -0.10 5.04
N VAL A 248 40.35 -0.87 4.55
CA VAL A 248 40.29 -1.50 3.23
C VAL A 248 40.35 -3.01 3.38
N CYS A 249 39.62 -3.72 2.53
CA CYS A 249 39.74 -5.16 2.48
C CYS A 249 41.05 -5.55 1.79
N VAL A 250 41.83 -6.44 2.40
CA VAL A 250 43.08 -6.95 1.82
C VAL A 250 43.02 -8.43 1.45
N HIS A 251 41.99 -9.14 1.91
CA HIS A 251 41.76 -10.53 1.54
C HIS A 251 40.27 -10.85 1.54
N ASP A 252 39.78 -11.28 0.39
CA ASP A 252 38.40 -11.74 0.22
C ASP A 252 38.33 -13.26 0.20
N LYS A 253 37.21 -13.81 0.68
CA LYS A 253 36.88 -15.23 0.59
C LYS A 253 35.42 -15.39 0.20
N TRP A 254 35.15 -16.36 -0.67
CA TRP A 254 33.79 -16.81 -0.91
C TRP A 254 33.33 -17.67 0.26
N SER A 255 32.35 -17.16 0.99
CA SER A 255 31.67 -17.88 2.07
C SER A 255 30.27 -18.29 1.59
N THR A 256 29.77 -19.43 2.07
CA THR A 256 28.43 -19.90 1.73
C THR A 256 27.56 -19.83 2.98
N TYR A 257 26.42 -19.12 2.90
CA TYR A 257 25.49 -18.95 4.00
C TYR A 257 24.09 -19.36 3.60
N ASP A 258 23.34 -19.84 4.58
CA ASP A 258 21.89 -19.99 4.43
C ASP A 258 21.24 -18.61 4.61
N SER A 259 20.78 -18.02 3.51
CA SER A 259 20.03 -16.77 3.51
C SER A 259 18.54 -16.97 3.73
N ALA A 260 18.08 -18.21 3.96
CA ALA A 260 16.67 -18.47 4.17
C ALA A 260 16.17 -17.73 5.42
N PRO A 261 14.90 -17.31 5.41
CA PRO A 261 14.31 -16.68 6.59
C PRO A 261 14.31 -17.68 7.76
N LYS A 262 14.58 -17.18 8.96
CA LYS A 262 14.44 -18.00 10.18
C LYS A 262 12.97 -18.45 10.33
N PRO A 263 12.72 -19.59 11.00
CA PRO A 263 11.36 -19.98 11.33
C PRO A 263 10.61 -18.81 12.00
N THR A 264 9.43 -18.50 11.48
CA THR A 264 8.68 -17.30 11.87
C THR A 264 7.24 -17.68 12.17
N THR A 265 6.70 -17.17 13.27
CA THR A 265 5.29 -17.31 13.64
C THR A 265 4.50 -16.14 13.09
N VAL A 266 3.41 -16.42 12.37
CA VAL A 266 2.49 -15.43 11.83
C VAL A 266 1.12 -15.57 12.50
N SER A 267 0.36 -14.48 12.58
CA SER A 267 -1.01 -14.52 13.12
C SER A 267 -1.92 -15.45 12.30
N ALA A 268 -2.90 -16.07 12.96
CA ALA A 268 -3.86 -16.99 12.34
C ALA A 268 -4.60 -16.38 11.13
N ARG A 269 -4.84 -15.06 11.14
CA ARG A 269 -5.47 -14.35 10.00
C ARG A 269 -4.64 -14.35 8.71
N PHE A 270 -3.37 -14.73 8.78
CA PHE A 270 -2.45 -14.78 7.65
C PHE A 270 -2.17 -16.22 7.16
N GLU A 271 -2.95 -17.21 7.62
CA GLU A 271 -2.69 -18.62 7.31
C GLU A 271 -3.15 -19.10 5.95
N ALA A 272 -3.97 -18.30 5.26
CA ALA A 272 -4.52 -18.66 3.97
C ALA A 272 -3.41 -19.05 2.99
N GLY A 273 -3.58 -20.19 2.32
CA GLY A 273 -2.63 -20.70 1.32
C GLY A 273 -1.32 -21.28 1.87
N LEU A 274 -1.02 -21.15 3.17
CA LEU A 274 0.21 -21.67 3.75
C LEU A 274 0.22 -23.20 3.78
N LYS A 275 1.13 -23.79 2.99
CA LYS A 275 1.39 -25.22 2.92
C LYS A 275 2.83 -25.49 2.51
N LYS A 276 3.32 -26.70 2.78
CA LYS A 276 4.62 -27.17 2.27
C LYS A 276 4.68 -27.02 0.74
N GLY A 277 5.77 -26.46 0.24
CA GLY A 277 6.02 -26.20 -1.18
C GLY A 277 5.51 -24.85 -1.69
N ALA A 278 4.70 -24.12 -0.92
CA ALA A 278 4.28 -22.77 -1.27
C ALA A 278 5.47 -21.81 -1.22
N PHE A 279 5.50 -20.82 -2.12
CA PHE A 279 6.43 -19.69 -2.03
C PHE A 279 5.72 -18.53 -1.33
N VAL A 280 6.39 -17.89 -0.37
CA VAL A 280 5.77 -16.89 0.50
C VAL A 280 6.67 -15.67 0.60
N THR A 281 6.08 -14.47 0.63
CA THR A 281 6.74 -13.24 1.06
C THR A 281 6.23 -12.81 2.43
N LEU A 282 7.13 -12.32 3.27
CA LEU A 282 6.87 -11.81 4.61
C LEU A 282 7.28 -10.34 4.71
N TYR A 283 6.52 -9.57 5.49
CA TYR A 283 6.85 -8.20 5.90
C TYR A 283 6.51 -8.03 7.37
N GLY A 284 7.51 -7.82 8.22
CA GLY A 284 7.29 -7.61 9.67
C GLY A 284 6.45 -8.69 10.35
N GLY A 285 6.70 -9.97 10.05
CA GLY A 285 5.94 -11.08 10.61
C GLY A 285 4.53 -11.27 10.00
N THR A 286 4.18 -10.48 9.00
CA THR A 286 2.93 -10.61 8.23
C THR A 286 3.16 -11.31 6.90
N VAL A 287 2.26 -12.21 6.52
CA VAL A 287 2.28 -12.84 5.19
C VAL A 287 1.81 -11.82 4.15
N GLY A 288 2.74 -11.37 3.32
CA GLY A 288 2.49 -10.41 2.26
C GLY A 288 1.83 -11.05 1.05
N ALA A 289 2.34 -12.19 0.58
CA ALA A 289 1.75 -12.96 -0.52
C ALA A 289 2.15 -14.43 -0.47
N VAL A 290 1.30 -15.29 -1.03
CA VAL A 290 1.52 -16.74 -1.14
C VAL A 290 1.26 -17.20 -2.57
N TRP A 291 2.18 -17.97 -3.13
CA TRP A 291 2.05 -18.63 -4.41
C TRP A 291 2.00 -20.15 -4.24
N ALA A 292 1.37 -20.84 -5.18
CA ALA A 292 1.28 -22.29 -5.18
C ALA A 292 2.67 -22.98 -5.11
N LYS A 293 3.67 -22.36 -5.76
CA LYS A 293 5.07 -22.75 -5.82
C LYS A 293 5.91 -21.55 -6.28
N GLU A 294 7.22 -21.65 -6.13
CA GLU A 294 8.18 -20.68 -6.67
C GLU A 294 8.04 -20.57 -8.21
N GLY A 295 8.12 -19.35 -8.73
CA GLY A 295 7.96 -19.07 -10.16
C GLY A 295 6.53 -19.12 -10.71
N ALA A 296 5.51 -19.35 -9.87
CA ALA A 296 4.13 -19.20 -10.30
C ALA A 296 3.81 -17.73 -10.63
N LYS A 297 3.05 -17.50 -11.71
CA LYS A 297 2.80 -16.14 -12.23
C LYS A 297 1.89 -15.28 -11.35
N THR A 298 0.91 -15.91 -10.70
CA THR A 298 -0.11 -15.23 -9.89
C THR A 298 -0.08 -15.73 -8.46
N PRO A 299 -0.18 -14.84 -7.45
CA PRO A 299 -0.36 -15.27 -6.08
C PRO A 299 -1.76 -15.88 -5.90
N LEU A 300 -1.87 -16.79 -4.93
CA LEU A 300 -3.13 -17.33 -4.43
C LEU A 300 -3.72 -16.45 -3.32
N VAL A 301 -2.85 -15.80 -2.56
CA VAL A 301 -3.18 -15.03 -1.37
C VAL A 301 -2.32 -13.78 -1.34
N VAL A 302 -2.90 -12.65 -0.96
CA VAL A 302 -2.18 -11.41 -0.67
C VAL A 302 -2.68 -10.83 0.64
N PHE A 303 -1.77 -10.36 1.48
CA PHE A 303 -2.07 -9.79 2.79
C PHE A 303 -2.96 -10.70 3.65
N GLY A 304 -2.77 -12.03 3.60
CA GLY A 304 -3.60 -13.01 4.32
C GLY A 304 -4.96 -13.35 3.70
N VAL A 305 -5.31 -12.72 2.58
CA VAL A 305 -6.62 -12.85 1.94
C VAL A 305 -6.50 -13.66 0.64
N ALA A 306 -7.31 -14.71 0.51
CA ALA A 306 -7.36 -15.50 -0.72
C ALA A 306 -8.02 -14.70 -1.83
N LEU A 307 -7.39 -14.69 -3.00
CA LEU A 307 -7.90 -14.01 -4.19
C LEU A 307 -8.93 -14.88 -4.92
N ARG A 308 -9.78 -14.23 -5.73
CA ARG A 308 -10.80 -14.88 -6.58
C ARG A 308 -10.23 -15.49 -7.86
#